data_AF-A0AAN5CIG0-F1
#
_entry.id   AF-A0AAN5CIG0-F1
#
_cell.length_a   1.000
_cell.length_b   1.000
_cell.length_c   1.000
_cell.angle_alpha   90.00
_cell.angle_beta   90.00
_cell.angle_gamma   90.00
#
_symmetry.space_group_name_H-M   'P 1'
#
loop_
_entity.id
_entity.type
_entity.pdbx_description
1 polymer ?
#
loop_
_entity_poly.entity_id
_entity_poly.type
_entity_poly.pdbx_seq_one_letter_code
_entity_poly.pdbx_strand_id
1 'polypeptide(L)'
;PNYHGYDTDFDWDRRFLFPFVTNFCLYYKFIPLTFGIVINWLILFKSPSYSKVYRRSLAFYHIVEFCFDIQLLILFVPYPLFPHPLFLCYGLICQLDGSPSLVMTLTITVAVFATNSLFLLIFVRMRTIVPEQSRFHLSTRKSVIIMGLTFVIFFVTILNFALFAHDTPKKAEMLHRPEYAWAQEVPGVLVFGEMFDLGQFN
;
A
#
# COMPACT_ATOMS: atom_id res chain seq x y z
N PRO A 1 30.56 -7.85 3.00
CA PRO A 1 30.63 -9.33 2.91
C PRO A 1 29.70 -9.80 1.79
N ASN A 2 30.13 -10.73 0.94
CA ASN A 2 29.30 -11.22 -0.16
C ASN A 2 28.30 -12.26 0.36
N TYR A 3 27.01 -11.94 0.41
CA TYR A 3 25.96 -12.92 0.72
C TYR A 3 25.77 -13.80 -0.52
N HIS A 4 26.18 -15.07 -0.46
CA HIS A 4 26.18 -15.98 -1.61
C HIS A 4 26.85 -15.46 -2.90
N GLY A 5 27.88 -14.62 -2.75
CA GLY A 5 28.57 -14.03 -3.92
C GLY A 5 27.93 -12.75 -4.47
N TYR A 6 26.81 -12.29 -3.91
CA TYR A 6 26.22 -10.99 -4.24
C TYR A 6 26.84 -9.89 -3.39
N ASP A 7 27.16 -8.77 -4.02
CA ASP A 7 27.48 -7.54 -3.32
C ASP A 7 26.20 -7.01 -2.68
N THR A 8 26.18 -7.02 -1.34
CA THR A 8 25.04 -6.57 -0.51
C THR A 8 25.39 -5.30 0.24
N ASP A 9 26.29 -4.49 -0.33
CA ASP A 9 26.58 -3.17 0.20
C ASP A 9 25.43 -2.20 -0.12
N PHE A 10 24.63 -1.90 0.90
CA PHE A 10 23.57 -0.90 0.85
C PHE A 10 24.08 0.54 0.95
N ASP A 11 25.36 0.79 0.65
CA ASP A 11 25.96 2.12 0.73
C ASP A 11 25.21 3.15 -0.13
N TRP A 12 24.75 2.76 -1.32
CA TRP A 12 23.95 3.64 -2.19
C TRP A 12 22.58 3.96 -1.60
N ASP A 13 21.87 2.94 -1.12
CA ASP A 13 20.59 3.10 -0.44
C ASP A 13 20.74 4.01 0.78
N ARG A 14 21.71 3.71 1.64
CA ARG A 14 21.96 4.43 2.89
C ARG A 14 22.34 5.89 2.65
N ARG A 15 23.26 6.17 1.72
CA ARG A 15 23.82 7.52 1.54
C ARG A 15 22.96 8.43 0.68
N PHE A 16 22.23 7.87 -0.28
CA PHE A 16 21.53 8.67 -1.28
C PHE A 16 20.02 8.42 -1.29
N LEU A 17 19.59 7.18 -1.55
CA LEU A 17 18.17 6.92 -1.84
C LEU A 17 17.29 7.03 -0.59
N PHE A 18 17.70 6.44 0.52
CA PHE A 18 16.93 6.48 1.77
C PHE A 18 16.78 7.92 2.31
N PRO A 19 17.85 8.75 2.41
CA PRO A 19 17.71 10.16 2.74
C PRO A 19 16.89 10.94 1.71
N PHE A 20 17.02 10.63 0.43
CA PHE A 20 16.23 11.29 -0.61
C PHE A 20 14.74 10.99 -0.46
N VAL A 21 14.35 9.72 -0.34
CA VAL A 21 12.95 9.30 -0.19
C VAL A 21 12.34 9.85 1.09
N THR A 22 13.05 9.75 2.22
CA THR A 22 12.58 10.28 3.51
C THR A 22 12.37 11.80 3.46
N ASN A 23 13.34 12.56 2.91
CA ASN A 23 13.18 14.00 2.72
C ASN A 23 12.06 14.33 1.72
N PHE A 24 11.98 13.61 0.60
CA PHE A 24 10.94 13.81 -0.40
C PHE A 24 9.55 13.60 0.23
N CYS A 25 9.34 12.51 0.95
CA CYS A 25 8.09 12.25 1.67
C CYS A 25 7.83 13.32 2.75
N LEU A 26 8.86 13.77 3.47
CA LEU A 26 8.70 14.80 4.50
C LEU A 26 8.23 16.15 3.93
N TYR A 27 8.84 16.61 2.83
CA TYR A 27 8.56 17.92 2.24
C TYR A 27 7.35 17.91 1.28
N TYR A 28 7.21 16.85 0.49
CA TYR A 28 6.23 16.82 -0.61
C TYR A 28 4.92 16.11 -0.26
N LYS A 29 4.75 15.49 0.92
CA LYS A 29 3.49 14.82 1.31
C LYS A 29 2.26 15.71 1.26
N PHE A 30 2.39 17.02 1.49
CA PHE A 30 1.23 17.93 1.47
C PHE A 30 0.65 18.16 0.07
N ILE A 31 1.45 17.94 -0.98
CA ILE A 31 1.01 18.13 -2.36
C ILE A 31 -0.09 17.12 -2.76
N PRO A 32 0.13 15.79 -2.72
CA PRO A 32 -0.91 14.83 -3.06
C PRO A 32 -2.13 14.94 -2.14
N LEU A 33 -1.93 15.23 -0.85
CA LEU A 33 -3.04 15.41 0.09
C LEU A 33 -3.91 16.63 -0.26
N THR A 34 -3.29 17.76 -0.61
CA THR A 34 -4.02 18.95 -1.05
C THR A 34 -4.76 18.69 -2.34
N PHE A 35 -4.11 18.04 -3.31
CA PHE A 35 -4.77 17.64 -4.56
C PHE A 35 -5.93 16.67 -4.32
N GLY A 36 -5.80 15.71 -3.41
CA GLY A 36 -6.88 14.78 -3.05
C GLY A 36 -8.13 15.50 -2.54
N ILE A 37 -7.96 16.52 -1.69
CA ILE A 37 -9.06 17.35 -1.19
C ILE A 37 -9.69 18.16 -2.34
N VAL A 38 -8.87 18.84 -3.15
CA VAL A 38 -9.35 19.67 -4.26
C VAL A 38 -10.09 18.83 -5.30
N ILE A 39 -9.54 17.69 -5.70
CA ILE A 39 -10.15 16.77 -6.67
C ILE A 39 -11.50 16.26 -6.15
N ASN A 40 -11.58 15.82 -4.90
CA ASN A 40 -12.85 15.37 -4.32
C ASN A 40 -13.90 16.49 -4.29
N TRP A 41 -13.50 17.71 -3.92
CA TRP A 41 -14.39 18.87 -3.94
C TRP A 41 -14.89 19.18 -5.36
N LEU A 42 -13.99 19.19 -6.35
CA LEU A 42 -14.34 19.40 -7.75
C LEU A 42 -15.33 18.33 -8.25
N ILE A 43 -15.09 17.06 -7.94
CA ILE A 43 -15.98 15.96 -8.32
C ILE A 43 -17.37 16.14 -7.71
N LEU A 44 -17.45 16.45 -6.42
CA LEU A 44 -18.74 16.54 -5.72
C LEU A 44 -19.57 17.76 -6.14
N PHE A 45 -18.92 18.92 -6.35
CA PHE A 45 -19.62 20.20 -6.50
C PHE A 45 -19.51 20.85 -7.88
N LYS A 46 -18.47 20.53 -8.67
CA LYS A 46 -18.18 21.21 -9.95
C LYS A 46 -18.31 20.33 -11.20
N SER A 47 -18.65 19.05 -11.04
CA SER A 47 -18.84 18.11 -12.16
C SER A 47 -20.32 17.76 -12.40
N PRO A 48 -21.12 18.65 -13.04
CA PRO A 48 -22.52 18.38 -13.36
C PRO A 48 -22.70 17.42 -14.54
N SER A 49 -21.68 17.24 -15.38
CA SER A 49 -21.76 16.38 -16.58
C SER A 49 -21.89 14.88 -16.27
N TYR A 50 -21.58 14.45 -15.04
CA TYR A 50 -21.61 13.04 -14.66
C TYR A 50 -22.95 12.65 -14.04
N SER A 51 -23.36 11.40 -14.30
CA SER A 51 -24.51 10.83 -13.60
C SER A 51 -24.24 10.80 -12.09
N LYS A 52 -25.29 11.00 -11.28
CA LYS A 52 -25.18 11.05 -9.81
C LYS A 52 -24.51 9.81 -9.23
N VAL A 53 -24.77 8.63 -9.83
CA VAL A 53 -24.18 7.35 -9.41
C VAL A 53 -22.69 7.32 -9.69
N TYR A 54 -22.27 7.61 -10.93
CA TYR A 54 -20.85 7.62 -11.29
C TYR A 54 -20.06 8.65 -10.48
N ARG A 55 -20.62 9.84 -10.27
CA ARG A 55 -20.01 10.90 -9.46
C ARG A 55 -19.77 10.48 -8.01
N ARG A 56 -20.73 9.79 -7.39
CA ARG A 56 -20.59 9.26 -6.02
C ARG A 56 -19.54 8.15 -5.95
N SER A 57 -19.52 7.24 -6.92
CA SER A 57 -18.50 6.19 -6.98
C SER A 57 -17.09 6.74 -7.21
N LEU A 58 -16.96 7.76 -8.07
CA LEU A 58 -15.69 8.45 -8.32
C LEU A 58 -15.20 9.20 -7.07
N ALA A 59 -16.08 9.94 -6.40
CA ALA A 59 -15.73 10.59 -5.13
C ALA A 59 -15.35 9.57 -4.05
N PHE A 60 -16.09 8.46 -3.93
CA PHE A 60 -15.75 7.38 -3.00
C PHE A 60 -14.35 6.81 -3.27
N TYR A 61 -14.02 6.50 -4.53
CA TYR A 61 -12.69 6.05 -4.93
C TYR A 61 -11.61 7.04 -4.50
N HIS A 62 -11.77 8.33 -4.82
CA HIS A 62 -10.79 9.35 -4.45
C HIS A 62 -10.68 9.60 -2.94
N ILE A 63 -11.74 9.37 -2.15
CA ILE A 63 -11.65 9.41 -0.68
C ILE A 63 -10.79 8.25 -0.17
N VAL A 64 -10.98 7.05 -0.73
CA VAL A 64 -10.20 5.88 -0.31
C VAL A 64 -8.74 6.02 -0.73
N GLU A 65 -8.45 6.51 -1.94
CA GLU A 65 -7.09 6.87 -2.38
C GLU A 65 -6.47 7.94 -1.47
N PHE A 66 -7.22 8.95 -1.06
CA PHE A 66 -6.73 9.94 -0.10
C PHE A 66 -6.37 9.31 1.26
N CYS A 67 -7.16 8.37 1.75
CA CYS A 67 -6.82 7.59 2.95
C CYS A 67 -5.56 6.73 2.73
N PHE A 68 -5.38 6.18 1.52
CA PHE A 68 -4.19 5.42 1.14
C PHE A 68 -2.94 6.31 1.11
N ASP A 69 -3.05 7.53 0.59
CA ASP A 69 -1.97 8.52 0.63
C ASP A 69 -1.61 8.91 2.06
N ILE A 70 -2.59 9.14 2.94
CA ILE A 70 -2.33 9.37 4.38
C ILE A 70 -1.58 8.18 4.98
N GLN A 71 -2.01 6.96 4.64
CA GLN A 71 -1.35 5.77 5.14
C GLN A 71 0.10 5.68 4.69
N LEU A 72 0.39 5.88 3.39
CA LEU A 72 1.73 5.69 2.84
C LEU A 72 2.68 6.88 3.02
N LEU A 73 2.17 8.09 3.22
CA LEU A 73 2.98 9.31 3.31
C LEU A 73 3.12 9.85 4.74
N ILE A 74 2.22 9.47 5.65
CA ILE A 74 2.23 9.95 7.04
C ILE A 74 2.41 8.79 8.01
N LEU A 75 1.54 7.78 7.94
CA LEU A 75 1.46 6.76 8.99
C LEU A 75 2.52 5.67 8.85
N PHE A 76 2.75 5.21 7.61
CA PHE A 76 3.70 4.17 7.26
C PHE A 76 4.39 4.56 5.96
N VAL A 77 5.62 5.07 6.04
CA VAL A 77 6.46 5.36 4.87
C VAL A 77 7.41 4.17 4.67
N PRO A 78 7.05 3.16 3.86
CA PRO A 78 7.91 2.01 3.63
C PRO A 78 9.05 2.36 2.69
N TYR A 79 10.24 1.85 3.00
CA TYR A 79 11.36 1.79 2.09
C TYR A 79 11.82 0.33 1.98
N PRO A 80 11.45 -0.38 0.90
CA PRO A 80 11.87 -1.77 0.71
C PRO A 80 13.37 -1.83 0.42
N LEU A 81 14.08 -2.71 1.11
CA LEU A 81 15.52 -2.91 0.95
C LEU A 81 15.79 -4.15 0.07
N PHE A 82 15.56 -4.00 -1.24
CA PHE A 82 15.80 -5.09 -2.19
C PHE A 82 17.28 -5.47 -2.25
N PRO A 83 17.63 -6.75 -2.44
CA PRO A 83 16.74 -7.90 -2.68
C PRO A 83 16.20 -8.58 -1.41
N HIS A 84 16.49 -8.04 -0.23
CA HIS A 84 16.08 -8.67 1.03
C HIS A 84 14.62 -8.34 1.35
N PRO A 85 13.87 -9.24 1.99
CA PRO A 85 12.50 -8.99 2.41
C PRO A 85 12.48 -8.14 3.71
N LEU A 86 13.16 -7.00 3.64
CA LEU A 86 13.37 -6.01 4.69
C LEU A 86 12.65 -4.72 4.30
N PHE A 87 11.88 -4.15 5.22
CA PHE A 87 11.27 -2.84 5.02
C PHE A 87 11.73 -1.91 6.13
N LEU A 88 12.38 -0.82 5.75
CA LEU A 88 12.60 0.29 6.65
C LEU A 88 11.33 1.13 6.71
N CYS A 89 11.03 1.67 7.87
CA CYS A 89 9.85 2.46 8.08
C CYS A 89 10.16 3.77 8.81
N TYR A 90 9.65 4.88 8.24
CA TYR A 90 9.84 6.22 8.79
C TYR A 90 8.52 6.93 9.17
N GLY A 91 7.38 6.26 9.01
CA GLY A 91 6.06 6.83 9.30
C GLY A 91 5.78 6.99 10.81
N LEU A 92 4.73 7.75 11.14
CA LEU A 92 4.34 8.05 12.53
C LEU A 92 4.11 6.79 13.36
N ILE A 93 3.50 5.74 12.79
CA ILE A 93 3.24 4.50 13.54
C ILE A 93 4.57 3.82 13.92
N CYS A 94 5.55 3.85 13.03
CA CYS A 94 6.87 3.25 13.27
C CYS A 94 7.73 4.04 14.25
N GLN A 95 7.59 5.37 14.28
CA GLN A 95 8.24 6.22 15.28
C GLN A 95 7.69 6.02 16.70
N LEU A 96 6.49 5.46 16.82
CA LEU A 96 5.82 5.15 18.09
C LEU A 96 5.97 3.68 18.48
N ASP A 97 6.99 2.98 17.96
CA ASP A 97 7.23 1.55 18.17
C ASP A 97 6.01 0.66 17.83
N GLY A 98 5.23 1.08 16.83
CA GLY A 98 4.07 0.32 16.37
C GLY A 98 4.46 -1.06 15.86
N SER A 99 3.64 -2.06 16.17
CA SER A 99 3.96 -3.44 15.78
C SER A 99 3.98 -3.60 14.24
N PRO A 100 4.98 -4.29 13.68
CA PRO A 100 5.07 -4.57 12.24
C PRO A 100 3.79 -5.18 11.65
N SER A 101 3.18 -6.11 12.36
CA SER A 101 1.93 -6.76 11.96
C SER A 101 0.78 -5.76 11.87
N LEU A 102 0.64 -4.82 12.82
CA LEU A 102 -0.39 -3.78 12.76
C LEU A 102 -0.20 -2.89 11.54
N VAL A 103 1.04 -2.43 11.34
CA VAL A 103 1.41 -1.53 10.24
C VAL A 103 1.13 -2.16 8.88
N MET A 104 1.54 -3.41 8.69
CA MET A 104 1.30 -4.16 7.45
C MET A 104 -0.17 -4.46 7.25
N THR A 105 -0.88 -4.92 8.29
CA THR A 105 -2.32 -5.20 8.21
C THR A 105 -3.09 -3.96 7.79
N LEU A 106 -2.78 -2.81 8.38
CA LEU A 106 -3.46 -1.56 8.07
C LEU A 106 -3.16 -1.10 6.64
N THR A 107 -1.90 -1.21 6.20
CA THR A 107 -1.50 -0.89 4.82
C THR A 107 -2.21 -1.77 3.80
N ILE A 108 -2.24 -3.08 4.00
CA ILE A 108 -2.94 -4.02 3.13
C ILE A 108 -4.45 -3.79 3.15
N THR A 109 -5.02 -3.48 4.33
CA THR A 109 -6.45 -3.15 4.44
C THR A 109 -6.80 -1.96 3.56
N VAL A 110 -6.07 -0.85 3.69
CA VAL A 110 -6.34 0.34 2.87
C VAL A 110 -6.11 0.07 1.38
N ALA A 111 -5.06 -0.67 1.01
CA ALA A 111 -4.81 -1.08 -0.38
C ALA A 111 -5.96 -1.93 -0.97
N VAL A 112 -6.52 -2.84 -0.16
CA VAL A 112 -7.66 -3.68 -0.53
C VAL A 112 -8.92 -2.83 -0.72
N PHE A 113 -9.19 -1.87 0.15
CA PHE A 113 -10.30 -0.94 -0.04
C PHE A 113 -10.11 -0.06 -1.28
N ALA A 114 -8.90 0.46 -1.53
CA ALA A 114 -8.58 1.24 -2.72
C ALA A 114 -8.83 0.44 -4.00
N THR A 115 -8.28 -0.78 -4.05
CA THR A 115 -8.49 -1.72 -5.16
C THR A 115 -9.97 -2.04 -5.40
N ASN A 116 -10.73 -2.34 -4.35
CA ASN A 116 -12.17 -2.61 -4.48
C ASN A 116 -12.96 -1.38 -4.95
N SER A 117 -12.59 -0.19 -4.47
CA SER A 117 -13.22 1.06 -4.89
C SER A 117 -12.92 1.39 -6.37
N LEU A 118 -11.73 1.07 -6.85
CA LEU A 118 -11.36 1.16 -8.26
C LEU A 118 -12.18 0.18 -9.11
N PHE A 119 -12.29 -1.09 -8.69
CA PHE A 119 -13.13 -2.07 -9.38
C PHE A 119 -14.58 -1.60 -9.45
N LEU A 120 -15.15 -1.10 -8.34
CA LEU A 120 -16.49 -0.52 -8.33
C LEU A 120 -16.63 0.60 -9.37
N LEU A 121 -15.66 1.53 -9.42
CA LEU A 121 -15.65 2.62 -10.39
C LEU A 121 -15.62 2.11 -11.84
N ILE A 122 -14.76 1.14 -12.13
CA ILE A 122 -14.65 0.49 -13.44
C ILE A 122 -15.97 -0.17 -13.82
N PHE A 123 -16.60 -0.93 -12.91
CA PHE A 123 -17.88 -1.57 -13.16
C PHE A 123 -18.99 -0.55 -13.44
N VAL A 124 -19.09 0.52 -12.65
CA VAL A 124 -20.07 1.58 -12.89
C VAL A 124 -19.81 2.24 -14.26
N ARG A 125 -18.55 2.50 -14.61
CA ARG A 125 -18.19 3.12 -15.89
C ARG A 125 -18.52 2.20 -17.07
N MET A 126 -18.16 0.92 -16.99
CA MET A 126 -18.46 -0.07 -18.03
C MET A 126 -19.96 -0.16 -18.30
N ARG A 127 -20.80 -0.10 -17.26
CA ARG A 127 -22.26 -0.14 -17.42
C ARG A 127 -22.84 1.13 -18.04
N THR A 128 -22.14 2.26 -17.93
CA THR A 128 -22.56 3.51 -18.58
C THR A 128 -22.12 3.64 -20.04
N ILE A 129 -21.02 2.99 -20.43
CA ILE A 129 -20.47 3.07 -21.80
C ILE A 129 -21.04 1.97 -22.69
N VAL A 130 -21.15 0.75 -22.17
CA VAL A 130 -21.52 -0.42 -22.97
C VAL A 130 -23.02 -0.38 -23.28
N PRO A 131 -23.44 -0.39 -24.57
CA PRO A 131 -24.84 -0.42 -24.93
C PRO A 131 -25.55 -1.65 -24.35
N GLU A 132 -26.82 -1.51 -23.96
CA GLU A 132 -27.60 -2.59 -23.32
C GLU A 132 -27.72 -3.85 -24.19
N GLN A 133 -27.64 -3.71 -25.52
CA GLN A 133 -27.71 -4.82 -26.48
C GLN A 133 -26.38 -5.56 -26.65
N SER A 134 -25.28 -5.05 -26.09
CA SER A 134 -23.97 -5.69 -26.21
C SER A 134 -23.91 -6.99 -25.42
N ARG A 135 -23.28 -8.02 -25.98
CA ARG A 135 -23.00 -9.29 -25.27
C ARG A 135 -22.11 -9.10 -24.04
N PHE A 136 -21.38 -7.98 -23.97
CA PHE A 136 -20.52 -7.61 -22.84
C PHE A 136 -21.27 -6.83 -21.75
N HIS A 137 -22.57 -6.56 -21.92
CA HIS A 137 -23.35 -5.86 -20.92
C HIS A 137 -23.61 -6.77 -19.70
N LEU A 138 -22.98 -6.44 -18.58
CA LEU A 138 -23.16 -7.16 -17.32
C LEU A 138 -24.41 -6.66 -16.59
N SER A 139 -25.29 -7.59 -16.23
CA SER A 139 -26.46 -7.30 -15.39
C SER A 139 -26.05 -6.91 -13.97
N THR A 140 -26.88 -6.13 -13.27
CA THR A 140 -26.56 -5.64 -11.91
C THR A 140 -26.25 -6.78 -10.97
N ARG A 141 -27.05 -7.85 -11.04
CA ARG A 141 -26.88 -9.04 -10.20
C ARG A 141 -25.53 -9.71 -10.45
N LYS A 142 -25.12 -9.88 -11.71
CA LYS A 142 -23.82 -10.45 -12.07
C LYS A 142 -22.67 -9.57 -11.58
N SER A 143 -22.75 -8.25 -11.78
CA SER A 143 -21.73 -7.31 -11.28
C SER A 143 -21.61 -7.34 -9.75
N VAL A 144 -22.72 -7.38 -9.02
CA VAL A 144 -22.70 -7.48 -7.56
C VAL A 144 -22.07 -8.79 -7.09
N ILE A 145 -22.39 -9.91 -7.73
CA ILE A 145 -21.78 -11.21 -7.41
C ILE A 145 -20.27 -11.16 -7.67
N ILE A 146 -19.83 -10.65 -8.82
CA ILE A 146 -18.40 -10.54 -9.15
C ILE A 146 -17.68 -9.65 -8.13
N MET A 147 -18.20 -8.46 -7.83
CA MET A 147 -17.60 -7.57 -6.83
C MET A 147 -17.57 -8.20 -5.44
N GLY A 148 -18.63 -8.93 -5.05
CA GLY A 148 -18.67 -9.64 -3.78
C GLY A 148 -17.59 -10.72 -3.70
N LEU A 149 -17.43 -11.53 -4.74
CA LEU A 149 -16.37 -12.55 -4.80
C LEU A 149 -14.98 -11.94 -4.78
N THR A 150 -14.75 -10.87 -5.55
CA THR A 150 -13.48 -10.12 -5.53
C THR A 150 -13.19 -9.57 -4.14
N PHE A 151 -14.19 -9.01 -3.45
CA PHE A 151 -14.04 -8.53 -2.08
C PHE A 151 -13.66 -9.65 -1.11
N VAL A 152 -14.32 -10.81 -1.19
CA VAL A 152 -13.98 -11.98 -0.35
C VAL A 152 -12.54 -12.42 -0.58
N ILE A 153 -12.09 -12.52 -1.84
CA ILE A 153 -10.71 -12.89 -2.17
C ILE A 153 -9.72 -11.92 -1.53
N PHE A 154 -9.94 -10.61 -1.68
CA PHE A 154 -9.06 -9.62 -1.07
C PHE A 154 -9.15 -9.57 0.46
N PHE A 155 -10.30 -9.90 1.04
CA PHE A 155 -10.44 -10.00 2.49
C PHE A 155 -9.59 -11.13 3.07
N VAL A 156 -9.50 -12.28 2.37
CA VAL A 156 -8.58 -13.36 2.72
C VAL A 156 -7.12 -12.86 2.71
N THR A 157 -6.75 -11.98 1.78
CA THR A 157 -5.42 -11.33 1.79
C THR A 157 -5.18 -10.53 3.07
N ILE A 158 -6.16 -9.76 3.55
CA ILE A 158 -6.03 -9.02 4.82
C ILE A 158 -5.78 -9.99 5.97
N LEU A 159 -6.56 -11.07 6.06
CA LEU A 159 -6.40 -12.07 7.12
C LEU A 159 -5.03 -12.75 7.07
N ASN A 160 -4.54 -13.11 5.87
CA ASN A 160 -3.22 -13.70 5.72
C ASN A 160 -2.12 -12.76 6.21
N PHE A 161 -2.14 -11.48 5.83
CA PHE A 161 -1.15 -10.53 6.33
C PHE A 161 -1.31 -10.28 7.83
N ALA A 162 -2.53 -10.24 8.37
CA ALA A 162 -2.74 -10.08 9.80
C ALA A 162 -2.16 -11.23 10.63
N LEU A 163 -2.22 -12.45 10.11
CA LEU A 163 -1.77 -13.66 10.80
C LEU A 163 -0.30 -14.01 10.55
N PHE A 164 0.25 -13.67 9.38
CA PHE A 164 1.58 -14.11 8.95
C PHE A 164 2.59 -12.98 8.78
N ALA A 165 2.18 -11.70 8.76
CA ALA A 165 3.11 -10.56 8.62
C ALA A 165 3.77 -10.18 9.96
N HIS A 166 4.49 -11.13 10.54
CA HIS A 166 5.30 -10.91 11.73
C HIS A 166 6.78 -10.90 11.38
N ASP A 167 7.58 -10.28 12.23
CA ASP A 167 9.04 -10.36 12.10
C ASP A 167 9.50 -11.82 12.25
N THR A 168 10.51 -12.20 11.46
CA THR A 168 11.20 -13.48 11.65
C THR A 168 11.83 -13.55 13.04
N PRO A 169 11.83 -14.72 13.72
CA PRO A 169 12.52 -14.89 15.00
C PRO A 169 14.02 -14.60 14.91
N LYS A 170 14.60 -14.64 13.71
CA LYS A 170 16.00 -14.30 13.44
C LYS A 170 16.26 -12.80 13.25
N LYS A 171 15.26 -11.92 13.43
CA LYS A 171 15.38 -10.47 13.18
C LYS A 171 16.59 -9.86 13.88
N ALA A 172 16.79 -10.16 15.15
CA ALA A 172 17.93 -9.64 15.91
C ALA A 172 19.25 -10.08 15.29
N GLU A 173 19.44 -11.38 15.01
CA GLU A 173 20.64 -11.92 14.38
C GLU A 173 20.92 -11.24 13.02
N MET A 174 19.88 -11.09 12.20
CA MET A 174 20.00 -10.44 10.89
C MET A 174 20.43 -8.99 11.01
N LEU A 175 19.79 -8.21 11.89
CA LEU A 175 20.13 -6.80 12.06
C LEU A 175 21.54 -6.59 12.61
N HIS A 176 22.12 -7.56 13.34
CA HIS A 176 23.51 -7.48 13.82
C HIS A 176 24.56 -7.70 12.73
N ARG A 177 24.18 -8.14 11.52
CA ARG A 177 25.15 -8.29 10.44
C ARG A 177 25.67 -6.91 10.00
N PRO A 178 26.96 -6.79 9.66
CA PRO A 178 27.58 -5.50 9.34
C PRO A 178 26.85 -4.71 8.25
N GLU A 179 26.28 -5.38 7.26
CA GLU A 179 25.53 -4.78 6.16
C GLU A 179 24.20 -4.13 6.58
N TYR A 180 23.61 -4.55 7.70
CA TYR A 180 22.35 -3.99 8.25
C TYR A 180 22.54 -3.18 9.52
N ALA A 181 23.77 -3.04 10.02
CA ALA A 181 24.03 -2.35 11.27
C ALA A 181 23.45 -0.91 11.27
N TRP A 182 23.50 -0.23 10.12
CA TRP A 182 22.91 1.10 9.94
C TRP A 182 21.38 1.11 9.99
N ALA A 183 20.71 0.02 9.63
CA ALA A 183 19.25 -0.07 9.65
C ALA A 183 18.71 -0.08 11.09
N GLN A 184 19.51 -0.52 12.07
CA GLN A 184 19.15 -0.46 13.49
C GLN A 184 18.92 0.96 14.00
N GLU A 185 19.48 1.97 13.32
CA GLU A 185 19.32 3.38 13.66
C GLU A 185 17.97 3.95 13.18
N VAL A 186 17.22 3.18 12.36
CA VAL A 186 15.92 3.59 11.82
C VAL A 186 14.80 3.14 12.79
N PRO A 187 13.84 4.01 13.12
CA PRO A 187 12.84 3.77 14.18
C PRO A 187 11.96 2.52 13.94
N GLY A 188 11.73 2.12 12.69
CA GLY A 188 11.03 0.88 12.38
C GLY A 188 11.77 0.09 11.33
N VAL A 189 12.07 -1.18 11.63
CA VAL A 189 12.55 -2.14 10.65
C VAL A 189 11.69 -3.39 10.73
N LEU A 190 11.07 -3.75 9.61
CA LEU A 190 10.32 -4.99 9.46
C LEU A 190 11.21 -6.00 8.74
N VAL A 191 11.37 -7.20 9.31
CA VAL A 191 12.23 -8.25 8.77
C VAL A 191 11.41 -9.51 8.57
N PHE A 192 11.02 -9.81 7.33
CA PHE A 192 10.19 -10.98 7.05
C PHE A 192 10.99 -12.28 6.92
N GLY A 193 12.26 -12.20 6.53
CA GLY A 193 13.09 -13.37 6.31
C GLY A 193 14.46 -13.03 5.74
N GLU A 194 15.22 -14.05 5.34
CA GLU A 194 16.53 -13.90 4.69
C GLU A 194 16.39 -13.68 3.18
N MET A 195 17.50 -13.35 2.51
CA MET A 195 17.50 -13.31 1.04
C MET A 195 17.10 -14.69 0.53
N PHE A 196 16.10 -14.74 -0.36
CA PHE A 196 15.53 -15.97 -0.92
C PHE A 196 14.74 -16.86 0.06
N ASP A 197 14.53 -16.43 1.30
CA ASP A 197 13.65 -17.11 2.25
C ASP A 197 12.55 -16.15 2.70
N LEU A 198 11.31 -16.44 2.28
CA LEU A 198 10.13 -15.66 2.67
C LEU A 198 9.66 -16.00 4.11
N GLY A 199 10.38 -16.87 4.82
CA GLY A 199 10.10 -17.19 6.22
C GLY A 199 8.73 -17.83 6.38
N GLN A 200 7.88 -17.23 7.23
CA GLN A 200 6.53 -17.73 7.51
C GLN A 200 5.53 -17.51 6.36
N PHE A 201 5.93 -16.83 5.28
CA PHE A 201 5.10 -16.67 4.09
C PHE A 201 5.25 -17.82 3.07
N ASN A 202 6.16 -18.77 3.30
CA ASN A 202 6.33 -19.97 2.47
C ASN A 202 5.26 -21.05 2.73
#